data_AF-A0A1W9KYD7-F1
#
_entry.id   AF-A0A1W9KYD7-F1
#
_cell.length_a   1.000
_cell.length_b   1.000
_cell.length_c   1.000
_cell.angle_alpha   90.00
_cell.angle_beta   90.00
_cell.angle_gamma   90.00
#
_symmetry.space_group_name_H-M   'P 1'
#
loop_
_entity.id
_entity.type
_entity.pdbx_description
1 polymer ?
#
loop_
_entity_poly.entity_id
_entity_poly.type
_entity_poly.pdbx_seq_one_letter_code
_entity_poly.pdbx_strand_id
1 'polypeptide(L)'
;MATQVLNPFSFLVVDDDPLACDLLGSTLTHMGARNILFAQDAAAAQLLAQQHRPDFILLDLYMPDVDGWAALEHLRRAAPQAAVVVVTGSHFTADFMQSMDERVDGYCIKPVMPHLMAKVLTQARARRSSAQP
;
A
#
# COMPACT_ATOMS: atom_id res chain seq x y z
N MET A 1 -20.62 -16.00 10.17
CA MET A 1 -20.46 -15.37 8.86
C MET A 1 -19.42 -14.29 9.00
N ALA A 2 -18.25 -14.44 8.37
CA ALA A 2 -17.15 -13.49 8.54
C ALA A 2 -17.50 -12.18 7.80
N THR A 3 -17.58 -11.08 8.55
CA THR A 3 -17.75 -9.74 8.00
C THR A 3 -16.65 -9.49 6.98
N GLN A 4 -17.02 -9.23 5.73
CA GLN A 4 -16.08 -9.04 4.64
C GLN A 4 -15.57 -7.60 4.68
N VAL A 5 -14.61 -7.33 5.57
CA VAL A 5 -14.20 -5.97 5.99
C VAL A 5 -13.60 -5.13 4.85
N LEU A 6 -13.07 -5.77 3.80
CA LEU A 6 -12.32 -5.09 2.73
C LEU A 6 -13.08 -4.96 1.40
N ASN A 7 -14.30 -5.48 1.27
CA ASN A 7 -15.13 -5.24 0.08
C ASN A 7 -15.99 -3.98 0.34
N PRO A 8 -16.08 -2.98 -0.56
CA PRO A 8 -15.74 -2.97 -1.98
C PRO A 8 -14.34 -2.44 -2.36
N PHE A 9 -13.42 -2.28 -1.40
CA PHE A 9 -12.15 -1.60 -1.66
C PHE A 9 -11.27 -2.31 -2.68
N SER A 10 -10.59 -1.49 -3.47
CA SER A 10 -9.61 -1.90 -4.47
C SER A 10 -8.18 -1.59 -4.04
N PHE A 11 -7.26 -2.50 -4.34
CA PHE A 11 -5.88 -2.47 -3.89
C PHE A 11 -4.95 -2.52 -5.10
N LEU A 12 -3.87 -1.74 -5.04
CA LEU A 12 -2.70 -1.91 -5.89
C LEU A 12 -1.51 -2.27 -5.00
N VAL A 13 -0.94 -3.45 -5.20
CA VAL A 13 0.27 -3.92 -4.55
C VAL A 13 1.47 -3.63 -5.45
N VAL A 14 2.49 -2.97 -4.91
CA VAL A 14 3.69 -2.55 -5.63
C VAL A 14 4.92 -3.07 -4.91
N ASP A 15 5.57 -4.07 -5.49
CA ASP A 15 6.70 -4.79 -4.91
C ASP A 15 7.48 -5.50 -6.03
N ASP A 16 8.79 -5.35 -6.08
CA ASP A 16 9.63 -5.98 -7.12
C ASP A 16 9.83 -7.49 -6.86
N ASP A 17 9.61 -7.95 -5.63
CA ASP A 17 9.62 -9.37 -5.29
C ASP A 17 8.24 -10.01 -5.57
N PRO A 18 8.12 -10.90 -6.58
CA PRO A 18 6.86 -11.57 -6.89
C PRO A 18 6.31 -12.41 -5.74
N LEU A 19 7.20 -12.99 -4.92
CA LEU A 19 6.79 -13.77 -3.76
C LEU A 19 6.16 -12.88 -2.68
N ALA A 20 6.70 -11.68 -2.48
CA ALA A 20 6.14 -10.69 -1.57
C ALA A 20 4.77 -10.21 -2.05
N CYS A 21 4.62 -9.93 -3.36
CA CYS A 21 3.33 -9.66 -3.99
C CYS A 21 2.31 -10.76 -3.71
N ASP A 22 2.65 -12.03 -3.96
CA ASP A 22 1.76 -13.18 -3.79
C ASP A 22 1.34 -13.37 -2.33
N LEU A 23 2.27 -13.26 -1.38
CA LEU A 23 1.99 -13.39 0.06
C LEU A 23 1.08 -12.27 0.56
N LEU A 24 1.32 -11.04 0.10
CA LEU A 24 0.50 -9.88 0.46
C LEU A 24 -0.90 -9.98 -0.17
N GLY A 25 -0.99 -10.37 -1.43
CA GLY A 25 -2.24 -10.63 -2.13
C GLY A 25 -3.08 -11.73 -1.47
N SER A 26 -2.44 -12.83 -1.05
CA SER A 26 -3.07 -13.92 -0.30
C SER A 26 -3.60 -13.42 1.05
N THR A 27 -2.80 -12.60 1.75
CA THR A 27 -3.20 -11.97 3.02
C THR A 27 -4.44 -11.09 2.85
N LEU A 28 -4.45 -10.20 1.87
CA LEU A 28 -5.60 -9.34 1.55
C LEU A 28 -6.84 -10.16 1.16
N THR A 29 -6.65 -11.23 0.37
CA THR A 29 -7.74 -12.11 -0.06
C THR A 29 -8.39 -12.83 1.13
N HIS A 30 -7.58 -13.33 2.07
CA HIS A 30 -8.06 -13.91 3.33
C HIS A 30 -8.78 -12.89 4.21
N MET A 31 -8.36 -11.63 4.17
CA MET A 31 -9.06 -10.51 4.83
C MET A 31 -10.35 -10.07 4.10
N GLY A 32 -10.66 -10.66 2.95
CA GLY A 32 -11.90 -10.45 2.22
C GLY A 32 -11.81 -9.51 1.02
N ALA A 33 -10.62 -9.02 0.66
CA ALA A 33 -10.41 -8.23 -0.55
C ALA A 33 -10.67 -9.09 -1.80
N ARG A 34 -11.15 -8.43 -2.87
CA ARG A 34 -11.47 -9.09 -4.15
C ARG A 34 -10.85 -8.39 -5.35
N ASN A 35 -10.58 -7.09 -5.23
CA ASN A 35 -10.05 -6.27 -6.31
C ASN A 35 -8.58 -5.94 -5.99
N ILE A 36 -7.65 -6.79 -6.42
CA ILE A 36 -6.22 -6.62 -6.15
C ILE A 36 -5.48 -6.59 -7.49
N LEU A 37 -4.75 -5.51 -7.73
CA LEU A 37 -3.83 -5.33 -8.84
C LEU A 37 -2.40 -5.44 -8.30
N PHE A 38 -1.48 -5.85 -9.17
CA PHE A 38 -0.07 -6.02 -8.83
C PHE A 38 0.80 -5.27 -9.84
N ALA A 39 1.85 -4.63 -9.35
CA ALA A 39 2.90 -4.01 -10.14
C ALA A 39 4.27 -4.36 -9.55
N GLN A 40 5.22 -4.67 -10.42
CA GLN A 40 6.59 -5.01 -10.02
C GLN A 40 7.58 -3.85 -10.23
N ASP A 41 7.09 -2.72 -10.76
CA ASP A 41 7.89 -1.52 -10.99
C ASP A 41 7.02 -0.26 -10.89
N ALA A 42 7.68 0.90 -10.76
CA ALA A 42 7.00 2.18 -10.60
C ALA A 42 6.20 2.62 -11.83
N ALA A 43 6.62 2.25 -13.05
CA ALA A 43 5.94 2.65 -14.28
C ALA A 43 4.61 1.91 -14.44
N ALA A 44 4.62 0.59 -14.24
CA ALA A 44 3.43 -0.24 -14.19
C ALA A 44 2.50 0.21 -13.06
N ALA A 45 3.04 0.48 -11.87
CA ALA A 45 2.27 0.96 -10.73
C ALA A 45 1.57 2.29 -11.04
N GLN A 46 2.29 3.24 -11.65
CA GLN A 46 1.72 4.53 -12.05
C GLN A 46 0.60 4.37 -13.08
N LEU A 47 0.80 3.54 -14.11
CA LEU A 47 -0.19 3.29 -15.13
C LEU A 47 -1.47 2.69 -14.52
N LEU A 48 -1.33 1.64 -13.71
CA LEU A 48 -2.45 0.98 -13.05
C LEU A 48 -3.18 1.91 -12.07
N ALA A 49 -2.44 2.72 -11.31
CA ALA A 49 -3.02 3.70 -10.39
C ALA A 49 -3.89 4.73 -11.13
N GLN A 50 -3.45 5.23 -12.29
CA GLN A 50 -4.23 6.19 -13.09
C GLN A 50 -5.47 5.54 -13.71
N GLN A 51 -5.33 4.33 -14.25
CA GLN A 51 -6.41 3.63 -14.96
C GLN A 51 -7.50 3.12 -14.01
N HIS A 52 -7.10 2.52 -12.90
CA HIS A 52 -8.02 1.81 -12.01
C HIS A 52 -8.41 2.59 -10.77
N ARG A 53 -7.67 3.65 -10.42
CA ARG A 53 -7.94 4.53 -9.26
C ARG A 53 -8.20 3.73 -7.97
N PRO A 54 -7.22 2.94 -7.50
CA PRO A 54 -7.41 2.08 -6.34
C PRO A 54 -7.72 2.89 -5.08
N ASP A 55 -8.41 2.28 -4.12
CA ASP A 55 -8.63 2.88 -2.79
C ASP A 55 -7.35 2.86 -1.94
N PHE A 56 -6.54 1.82 -2.12
CA PHE A 56 -5.30 1.61 -1.40
C PHE A 56 -4.16 1.29 -2.35
N ILE A 57 -3.00 1.88 -2.06
CA ILE A 57 -1.72 1.50 -2.68
C ILE A 57 -0.83 0.95 -1.57
N LEU A 58 -0.41 -0.29 -1.70
CA LEU A 58 0.56 -0.93 -0.81
C LEU A 58 1.92 -0.91 -1.52
N LEU A 59 2.84 -0.08 -1.03
CA LEU A 59 4.10 0.23 -1.70
C LEU A 59 5.28 -0.29 -0.89
N ASP A 60 6.13 -1.13 -1.48
CA ASP A 60 7.47 -1.32 -0.97
C ASP A 60 8.36 -0.12 -1.35
N LEU A 61 9.15 0.36 -0.39
CA LEU A 61 10.13 1.41 -0.62
C LEU A 61 11.51 0.83 -0.99
N TYR A 62 11.75 -0.45 -0.70
CA TYR A 62 13.02 -1.10 -0.97
C TYR A 62 12.94 -1.88 -2.29
N MET A 63 13.06 -1.16 -3.41
CA MET A 63 13.20 -1.73 -4.75
C MET A 63 14.58 -1.34 -5.29
N PRO A 64 15.47 -2.28 -5.67
CA PRO A 64 16.86 -2.00 -6.00
C PRO A 64 17.04 -1.05 -7.20
N ASP A 65 16.10 -1.07 -8.13
CA ASP A 65 16.15 -0.26 -9.37
C ASP A 65 15.31 1.02 -9.31
N VAL A 66 14.63 1.29 -8.19
CA VAL A 66 13.65 2.39 -8.07
C VAL A 66 13.84 3.13 -6.74
N ASP A 67 13.93 4.46 -6.81
CA ASP A 67 13.76 5.28 -5.61
C ASP A 67 12.30 5.20 -5.13
N GLY A 68 12.05 4.41 -4.09
CA GLY A 68 10.71 4.19 -3.52
C GLY A 68 10.03 5.49 -3.09
N TRP A 69 10.79 6.53 -2.70
CA TRP A 69 10.22 7.84 -2.37
C TRP A 69 9.75 8.58 -3.62
N ALA A 70 10.53 8.52 -4.69
CA ALA A 70 10.09 9.05 -5.97
C ALA A 70 8.83 8.30 -6.45
N ALA A 71 8.78 6.96 -6.32
CA ALA A 71 7.60 6.17 -6.66
C ALA A 71 6.37 6.60 -5.85
N LEU A 72 6.51 6.82 -4.54
CA LEU A 72 5.45 7.34 -3.68
C LEU A 72 4.89 8.68 -4.20
N GLU A 73 5.76 9.63 -4.57
CA GLU A 73 5.35 10.94 -5.07
C GLU A 73 4.64 10.86 -6.43
N HIS A 74 5.06 9.95 -7.30
CA HIS A 74 4.39 9.70 -8.58
C HIS A 74 3.01 9.06 -8.35
N LEU A 75 2.92 8.07 -7.47
CA LEU A 75 1.68 7.36 -7.15
C LEU A 75 0.66 8.28 -6.47
N ARG A 76 1.09 9.15 -5.56
CA ARG A 76 0.21 10.16 -4.94
C ARG A 76 -0.36 11.14 -5.96
N ARG A 77 0.41 11.53 -6.98
CA ARG A 77 -0.09 12.38 -8.08
C ARG A 77 -1.02 11.62 -9.03
N ALA A 78 -0.70 10.36 -9.32
CA ALA A 78 -1.47 9.50 -10.20
C ALA A 78 -2.85 9.13 -9.63
N ALA A 79 -2.91 8.85 -8.33
CA ALA A 79 -4.12 8.46 -7.61
C ALA A 79 -4.23 9.27 -6.30
N PRO A 80 -4.60 10.56 -6.37
CA PRO A 80 -4.68 11.43 -5.19
C PRO A 80 -5.75 11.03 -4.19
N GLN A 81 -6.63 10.08 -4.56
CA GLN A 81 -7.68 9.56 -3.70
C GLN A 81 -7.27 8.30 -2.93
N ALA A 82 -6.20 7.64 -3.37
CA ALA A 82 -5.72 6.42 -2.77
C ALA A 82 -5.02 6.70 -1.44
N ALA A 83 -5.31 5.90 -0.42
CA ALA A 83 -4.50 5.85 0.79
C ALA A 83 -3.23 5.03 0.50
N VAL A 84 -2.06 5.64 0.69
CA VAL A 84 -0.78 4.96 0.43
C VAL A 84 -0.22 4.42 1.74
N VAL A 85 -0.08 3.09 1.80
CA VAL A 85 0.50 2.37 2.93
C VAL A 85 1.83 1.78 2.49
N VAL A 86 2.90 2.12 3.20
CA VAL A 86 4.21 1.52 2.93
C VAL A 86 4.28 0.13 3.53
N VAL A 87 4.70 -0.88 2.76
CA VAL A 87 4.87 -2.25 3.22
C VAL A 87 6.30 -2.70 2.92
N THR A 88 7.12 -2.77 3.95
CA THR A 88 8.58 -2.92 3.80
C THR A 88 9.18 -3.92 4.78
N GLY A 89 10.36 -4.45 4.51
CA GLY A 89 11.15 -5.28 5.43
C GLY A 89 11.72 -4.52 6.64
N SER A 90 12.33 -5.26 7.55
CA SER A 90 12.83 -4.79 8.86
C SER A 90 14.10 -3.94 8.84
N HIS A 91 14.50 -3.40 7.68
CA HIS A 91 15.77 -2.67 7.52
C HIS A 91 15.71 -1.19 7.95
N PHE A 92 14.57 -0.72 8.45
CA PHE A 92 14.37 0.68 8.80
C PHE A 92 14.50 0.97 10.29
N THR A 93 15.20 2.08 10.61
CA THR A 93 15.35 2.59 11.98
C THR A 93 14.06 3.27 12.45
N ALA A 94 13.90 3.42 13.77
CA ALA A 94 12.79 4.18 14.34
C ALA A 94 12.75 5.62 13.79
N ASP A 95 13.91 6.25 13.62
CA ASP A 95 14.03 7.61 13.05
C ASP A 95 13.56 7.65 11.59
N PHE A 96 13.91 6.63 10.80
CA PHE A 96 13.41 6.52 9.42
C PHE A 96 11.89 6.40 9.43
N MET A 97 11.33 5.54 10.28
CA MET A 97 9.88 5.37 10.42
C MET A 97 9.18 6.66 10.86
N GLN A 98 9.76 7.41 11.79
CA GLN A 98 9.24 8.71 12.23
C GLN A 98 9.26 9.74 11.09
N SER A 99 10.30 9.75 10.25
CA SER A 99 10.36 10.62 9.07
C SER A 99 9.30 10.30 7.99
N MET A 100 8.76 9.07 8.00
CA MET A 100 7.69 8.68 7.07
C MET A 100 6.32 9.17 7.49
N ASP A 101 6.10 9.40 8.79
CA ASP A 101 4.76 9.52 9.38
C ASP A 101 3.95 10.71 8.83
N GLU A 102 4.64 11.73 8.29
CA GLU A 102 4.03 12.88 7.62
C GLU A 102 3.78 12.66 6.11
N ARG A 103 4.49 11.70 5.48
CA ARG A 103 4.49 11.48 4.02
C ARG A 103 3.57 10.34 3.58
N VAL A 104 3.23 9.41 4.46
CA VAL A 104 2.44 8.20 4.16
C VAL A 104 1.16 8.14 4.98
N ASP A 105 0.13 7.46 4.48
CA ASP A 105 -1.13 7.31 5.22
C ASP A 105 -1.03 6.19 6.28
N GLY A 106 -0.05 5.30 6.14
CA GLY A 106 0.33 4.31 7.14
C GLY A 106 1.53 3.47 6.70
N TYR A 107 1.99 2.56 7.56
CA TYR A 107 3.03 1.61 7.20
C TYR A 107 2.85 0.25 7.89
N CYS A 108 3.42 -0.80 7.31
CA CYS A 108 3.49 -2.16 7.83
C CYS A 108 4.89 -2.74 7.59
N ILE A 109 5.33 -3.59 8.52
CA ILE A 109 6.59 -4.34 8.40
C ILE A 109 6.28 -5.76 7.93
N LYS A 110 7.03 -6.27 6.95
CA LYS A 110 6.98 -7.68 6.51
C LYS A 110 7.62 -8.59 7.59
N PRO A 111 7.07 -9.77 7.90
CA PRO A 111 5.82 -10.33 7.36
C PRO A 111 4.59 -9.64 7.94
N VAL A 112 3.63 -9.32 7.07
CA VAL A 112 2.45 -8.56 7.48
C VAL A 112 1.45 -9.44 8.22
N MET A 113 1.11 -9.07 9.45
CA MET A 113 0.06 -9.73 10.22
C MET A 113 -1.33 -9.18 9.84
N PRO A 114 -2.32 -10.01 9.51
CA PRO A 114 -3.64 -9.56 9.04
C PRO A 114 -4.35 -8.56 9.98
N HIS A 115 -4.26 -8.78 11.29
CA HIS A 115 -4.92 -7.93 12.28
C HIS A 115 -4.26 -6.54 12.41
N LEU A 116 -2.94 -6.45 12.22
CA LEU A 116 -2.23 -5.17 12.19
C LEU A 116 -2.54 -4.43 10.88
N MET A 117 -2.52 -5.15 9.75
CA MET A 117 -2.89 -4.60 8.45
C MET A 117 -4.29 -3.99 8.47
N ALA A 118 -5.29 -4.69 9.02
CA ALA A 118 -6.65 -4.17 9.11
C ALA A 118 -6.71 -2.82 9.85
N LYS A 119 -5.93 -2.69 10.93
CA LYS A 119 -5.83 -1.47 11.72
C LYS A 119 -5.20 -0.33 10.92
N VAL A 120 -4.08 -0.62 10.23
CA VAL A 120 -3.37 0.34 9.39
C VAL A 120 -4.22 0.81 8.21
N LEU A 121 -4.87 -0.11 7.49
CA LEU A 121 -5.77 0.23 6.37
C LEU A 121 -6.91 1.15 6.81
N THR A 122 -7.51 0.86 7.98
CA THR A 122 -8.59 1.70 8.54
C THR A 122 -8.10 3.11 8.83
N GLN A 123 -6.94 3.24 9.48
CA GLN A 123 -6.34 4.53 9.82
C GLN A 123 -5.92 5.31 8.57
N ALA A 124 -5.27 4.63 7.62
CA ALA A 124 -4.81 5.21 6.37
C ALA A 124 -5.97 5.77 5.54
N ARG A 125 -7.09 5.04 5.46
CA ARG A 125 -8.28 5.52 4.75
C ARG A 125 -8.88 6.75 5.42
N ALA A 126 -8.99 6.75 6.74
CA ALA A 126 -9.50 7.90 7.48
C ALA A 126 -8.62 9.14 7.30
N ARG A 127 -7.29 9.00 7.40
CA ARG A 127 -6.32 10.08 7.15
C ARG A 127 -6.48 10.65 5.74
N ARG A 128 -6.53 9.79 4.71
CA ARG A 128 -6.66 10.22 3.31
C ARG A 128 -7.97 10.97 3.04
N SER A 129 -9.08 10.49 3.61
CA SER A 129 -10.38 11.17 3.50
C SER A 129 -10.40 12.53 4.22
N SER A 130 -9.67 12.71 5.33
CA SER A 130 -9.60 13.98 6.07
C SER A 130 -8.60 14.99 5.50
N ALA A 131 -7.56 14.53 4.79
CA ALA A 131 -6.55 15.38 4.17
C ALA A 131 -7.03 16.02 2.86
N GLN A 132 -8.30 15.79 2.51
CA GLN A 132 -8.92 16.25 1.30
C GLN A 132 -9.77 17.50 1.59
N PRO A 133 -9.53 18.63 0.90
CA PRO A 133 -10.32 19.85 1.06
C PRO A 133 -11.74 19.72 0.49
#